data_AF-A0A6J8DBV8-F1
#
_entry.id   AF-A0A6J8DBV8-F1
#
_cell.length_a   1.000
_cell.length_b   1.000
_cell.length_c   1.000
_cell.angle_alpha   90.00
_cell.angle_beta   90.00
_cell.angle_gamma   90.00
#
_symmetry.space_group_name_H-M   'P 1'
#
loop_
_entity.id
_entity.type
_entity.pdbx_description
1 polymer ?
#
loop_
_entity_poly.entity_id
_entity_poly.type
_entity_poly.pdbx_seq_one_letter_code
_entity_poly.pdbx_strand_id
1 'polypeptide(L)'
;MTVSGPTSCGKTFFVKQLLQNSRLIQPTIQRIKWLYRRWQPLYDEIQKTVRPYVEFIKWIPVDLEKDSYIDQNVRNMIILDDLMSTSAKYPRITDLFTEGSHHRNLSVVVLNQNLYFSKDPTQRRNCHYLVLFNNPVDKQQIMTLGRQMYPGKGPYFLEKFEESTSQPFGYLLLDLKPTTPESNRLFGNVLQQQLAKTNEVIPTTNNIKTDQHSAVPYSYEDNTSEQTYEIICPPVTIVE
;
A
#
# COMPACT_ATOMS: atom_id res chain seq x y z
N MET A 1 -6.50 1.93 3.62
CA MET A 1 -5.15 1.55 4.12
C MET A 1 -4.66 2.60 5.11
N THR A 2 -4.06 2.17 6.22
CA THR A 2 -3.39 3.03 7.19
C THR A 2 -1.91 2.68 7.24
N VAL A 3 -1.04 3.68 7.16
CA VAL A 3 0.42 3.54 7.29
C VAL A 3 0.84 4.29 8.54
N SER A 4 1.32 3.55 9.56
CA SER A 4 1.58 4.08 10.90
C SER A 4 3.04 3.94 11.30
N GLY A 5 3.59 5.00 11.90
CA GLY A 5 4.96 5.02 12.45
C GLY A 5 5.48 6.44 12.66
N PRO A 6 6.60 6.63 13.38
CA PRO A 6 7.09 7.96 13.73
C PRO A 6 7.52 8.78 12.51
N THR A 7 7.78 10.07 12.70
CA THR A 7 8.35 10.92 11.63
C THR A 7 9.65 10.30 11.10
N SER A 8 9.87 10.42 9.79
CA SER A 8 11.07 9.89 9.11
C SER A 8 11.24 8.37 9.11
N CYS A 9 10.22 7.57 9.49
CA CYS A 9 10.31 6.11 9.45
C CYS A 9 10.09 5.47 8.06
N GLY A 10 9.88 6.27 7.01
CA GLY A 10 9.72 5.77 5.64
C GLY A 10 8.29 5.65 5.10
N LYS A 11 7.26 6.17 5.80
CA LYS A 11 5.84 6.08 5.36
C LYS A 11 5.60 6.61 3.94
N THR A 12 6.00 7.85 3.67
CA THR A 12 5.82 8.49 2.35
C THR A 12 6.59 7.72 1.26
N PHE A 13 7.77 7.21 1.59
CA PHE A 13 8.56 6.38 0.68
C PHE A 13 7.87 5.04 0.38
N PHE A 14 7.31 4.38 1.40
CA PHE A 14 6.52 3.16 1.20
C PHE A 14 5.35 3.38 0.25
N VAL A 15 4.58 4.46 0.43
CA VAL A 15 3.44 4.77 -0.45
C VAL A 15 3.91 5.06 -1.86
N LYS A 16 5.02 5.80 -2.04
CA LYS A 16 5.65 5.96 -3.36
C LYS A 16 5.96 4.62 -4.01
N GLN A 17 6.66 3.72 -3.32
CA GLN A 17 7.02 2.41 -3.86
C GLN A 17 5.77 1.60 -4.24
N LEU A 18 4.74 1.62 -3.39
CA LEU A 18 3.46 0.98 -3.66
C LEU A 18 2.81 1.52 -4.95
N LEU A 19 2.77 2.85 -5.12
CA LEU A 19 2.17 3.49 -6.29
C LEU A 19 2.98 3.28 -7.57
N GLN A 20 4.32 3.26 -7.49
CA GLN A 20 5.17 2.90 -8.62
C GLN A 20 4.94 1.44 -9.08
N ASN A 21 4.45 0.60 -8.18
CA ASN A 21 4.11 -0.80 -8.43
C ASN A 21 2.59 -0.99 -8.45
N SER A 22 1.87 -0.12 -9.16
CA SER A 22 0.40 -0.10 -9.21
C SER A 22 -0.26 -1.43 -9.59
N ARG A 23 0.47 -2.35 -10.26
CA ARG A 23 0.04 -3.74 -10.52
C ARG A 23 -0.32 -4.52 -9.25
N LEU A 24 0.25 -4.15 -8.12
CA LEU A 24 -0.01 -4.76 -6.80
C LEU A 24 -1.32 -4.28 -6.19
N ILE A 25 -1.90 -3.20 -6.73
CA ILE A 25 -3.13 -2.59 -6.28
C ILE A 25 -4.25 -3.06 -7.19
N GLN A 26 -5.24 -3.73 -6.62
CA GLN A 26 -6.45 -4.12 -7.33
C GLN A 26 -7.69 -3.53 -6.64
N PRO A 27 -8.70 -3.08 -7.41
CA PRO A 27 -8.66 -2.80 -8.84
C PRO A 27 -7.68 -1.65 -9.18
N THR A 28 -7.24 -1.57 -10.44
CA THR A 28 -6.29 -0.54 -10.88
C THR A 28 -6.83 0.87 -10.65
N ILE A 29 -6.02 1.71 -9.99
CA ILE A 29 -6.36 3.09 -9.69
C ILE A 29 -6.32 3.95 -10.96
N GLN A 30 -7.31 4.81 -11.13
CA GLN A 30 -7.44 5.70 -12.29
C GLN A 30 -7.11 7.15 -11.97
N ARG A 31 -7.29 7.58 -10.71
CA ARG A 31 -7.03 8.96 -10.29
C ARG A 31 -6.44 8.98 -8.89
N ILE A 32 -5.37 9.74 -8.68
CA ILE A 32 -4.71 9.86 -7.37
C ILE A 32 -4.70 11.33 -6.96
N LYS A 33 -5.25 11.61 -5.77
CA LYS A 33 -5.20 12.91 -5.10
C LYS A 33 -4.38 12.78 -3.82
N TRP A 34 -3.31 13.56 -3.72
CA TRP A 34 -2.39 13.55 -2.59
C TRP A 34 -2.53 14.84 -1.79
N LEU A 35 -3.16 14.75 -0.63
CA LEU A 35 -3.41 15.86 0.27
C LEU A 35 -2.25 15.97 1.26
N TYR A 36 -1.63 17.16 1.34
CA TYR A 36 -0.43 17.37 2.15
C TYR A 36 -0.46 18.68 2.94
N ARG A 37 0.28 18.72 4.05
CA ARG A 37 0.47 19.95 4.84
C ARG A 37 1.67 20.78 4.39
N ARG A 38 2.82 20.13 4.21
CA ARG A 38 4.09 20.74 3.77
C ARG A 38 4.63 19.99 2.56
N TRP A 39 5.16 20.73 1.58
CA TRP A 39 5.80 20.13 0.41
C TRP A 39 7.05 19.36 0.86
N GLN A 40 7.24 18.16 0.33
CA GLN A 40 8.42 17.34 0.58
C GLN A 40 9.14 17.13 -0.77
N PRO A 41 10.49 17.16 -0.83
CA PRO A 41 11.23 16.91 -2.07
C PRO A 41 10.87 15.57 -2.75
N LEU A 42 10.43 14.57 -1.96
CA LEU A 42 9.97 13.28 -2.47
C LEU A 42 8.74 13.40 -3.37
N TYR A 43 7.93 14.46 -3.22
CA TYR A 43 6.75 14.69 -4.05
C TYR A 43 7.12 15.00 -5.50
N ASP A 44 8.24 15.71 -5.72
CA ASP A 44 8.76 15.97 -7.06
C ASP A 44 9.11 14.66 -7.79
N GLU A 45 9.64 13.68 -7.06
CA GLU A 45 9.95 12.36 -7.61
C GLU A 45 8.68 11.55 -7.88
N ILE A 46 7.71 11.58 -6.95
CA ILE A 46 6.41 10.91 -7.11
C ILE A 46 5.71 11.46 -8.37
N GLN A 47 5.65 12.78 -8.54
CA GLN A 47 5.01 13.41 -9.68
C GLN A 47 5.62 12.99 -11.02
N LYS A 48 6.95 12.77 -11.05
CA LYS A 48 7.67 12.33 -12.25
C LYS A 48 7.45 10.85 -12.54
N THR A 49 7.48 10.01 -11.51
CA THR A 49 7.63 8.54 -11.66
C THR A 49 6.34 7.74 -11.50
N VAL A 50 5.34 8.24 -10.76
CA VAL A 50 4.10 7.50 -10.48
C VAL A 50 3.07 7.71 -11.59
N ARG A 51 2.36 6.63 -11.96
CA ARG A 51 1.21 6.67 -12.87
C ARG A 51 0.01 5.91 -12.27
N PRO A 52 -1.23 6.41 -12.43
CA PRO A 52 -1.64 7.67 -13.08
C PRO A 52 -1.07 8.92 -12.37
N TYR A 53 -1.15 10.09 -13.01
CA TYR A 53 -0.61 11.33 -12.45
C TYR A 53 -1.16 11.59 -11.04
N VAL A 54 -0.29 12.05 -10.14
CA VAL A 54 -0.63 12.37 -8.75
C VAL A 54 -0.90 13.87 -8.64
N GLU A 55 -2.16 14.22 -8.38
CA GLU A 55 -2.56 15.60 -8.11
C GLU A 55 -2.25 15.96 -6.65
N PHE A 56 -1.28 16.83 -6.43
CA PHE A 56 -0.91 17.30 -5.10
C PHE A 56 -1.77 18.49 -4.67
N ILE A 57 -2.50 18.34 -3.57
CA ILE A 57 -3.42 19.34 -3.02
C ILE A 57 -2.95 19.73 -1.62
N LYS A 58 -2.72 21.03 -1.40
CA LYS A 58 -2.36 21.52 -0.07
C LYS A 58 -3.60 21.58 0.81
N TRP A 59 -3.52 20.99 2.01
CA TRP A 59 -4.60 20.86 2.98
C TRP A 59 -5.75 19.95 2.54
N ILE A 60 -6.79 19.88 3.37
CA ILE A 60 -8.01 19.12 3.11
C ILE A 60 -9.04 20.08 2.49
N PRO A 61 -9.51 19.83 1.25
CA PRO A 61 -10.60 20.59 0.64
C PRO A 61 -11.86 20.58 1.51
N VAL A 62 -12.65 21.65 1.41
CA VAL A 62 -13.91 21.78 2.17
C VAL A 62 -14.96 20.79 1.68
N ASP A 63 -14.92 20.47 0.39
CA ASP A 63 -15.87 19.66 -0.38
C ASP A 63 -15.28 18.31 -0.83
N LEU A 64 -14.26 17.82 -0.13
CA LEU A 64 -13.54 16.59 -0.46
C LEU A 64 -14.49 15.39 -0.64
N GLU A 65 -15.55 15.33 0.17
CA GLU A 65 -16.54 14.25 0.20
C GLU A 65 -17.65 14.39 -0.85
N LYS A 66 -17.68 15.46 -1.65
CA LYS A 66 -18.72 15.64 -2.67
C LYS A 66 -18.38 14.86 -3.94
N ASP A 67 -19.41 14.39 -4.63
CA ASP A 67 -19.25 13.64 -5.89
C ASP A 67 -18.63 14.47 -7.02
N SER A 68 -18.78 15.80 -6.95
CA SER A 68 -18.06 16.72 -7.84
C SER A 68 -16.54 16.65 -7.67
N TYR A 69 -16.07 16.26 -6.48
CA TYR A 69 -14.66 16.11 -6.16
C TYR A 69 -14.18 14.66 -6.32
N ILE A 70 -15.04 13.69 -5.99
CA ILE A 70 -14.82 12.24 -6.10
C ILE A 70 -15.87 11.66 -7.04
N ASP A 71 -15.51 11.57 -8.32
CA ASP A 71 -16.37 10.94 -9.34
C ASP A 71 -16.51 9.44 -9.04
N GLN A 72 -17.72 9.01 -8.67
CA GLN A 72 -18.02 7.64 -8.26
C GLN A 72 -17.80 6.61 -9.39
N ASN A 73 -17.74 7.05 -10.65
CA ASN A 73 -17.49 6.17 -11.80
C ASN A 73 -15.99 5.92 -12.06
N VAL A 74 -15.13 6.54 -11.26
CA VAL A 74 -13.68 6.46 -11.39
C VAL A 74 -13.11 5.78 -10.14
N ARG A 75 -12.12 4.90 -10.34
CA ARG A 75 -11.35 4.32 -9.23
C ARG A 75 -10.39 5.36 -8.66
N ASN A 76 -10.87 6.12 -7.68
CA ASN A 76 -10.15 7.20 -7.03
C ASN A 76 -9.26 6.66 -5.90
N MET A 77 -8.13 7.32 -5.67
CA MET A 77 -7.32 7.15 -4.47
C MET A 77 -7.04 8.51 -3.83
N ILE A 78 -7.38 8.63 -2.55
CA ILE A 78 -7.06 9.80 -1.72
C ILE A 78 -5.95 9.40 -0.75
N ILE A 79 -4.87 10.17 -0.73
CA ILE A 79 -3.74 10.00 0.18
C ILE A 79 -3.68 11.19 1.11
N LEU A 80 -3.74 10.96 2.43
CA LEU A 80 -3.64 11.99 3.46
C LEU A 80 -2.26 11.88 4.14
N ASP A 81 -1.34 12.79 3.80
CA ASP A 81 0.03 12.84 4.35
C ASP A 81 0.26 14.05 5.25
N ASP A 82 0.77 13.81 6.46
CA ASP A 82 0.99 14.81 7.52
C ASP A 82 -0.26 15.64 7.89
N LEU A 83 -1.44 15.00 7.80
CA LEU A 83 -2.74 15.62 8.09
C LEU A 83 -3.45 15.02 9.31
N MET A 84 -2.85 14.08 10.04
CA MET A 84 -3.45 13.34 11.16
C MET A 84 -4.23 14.23 12.15
N SER A 85 -3.63 15.31 12.66
CA SER A 85 -4.25 16.22 13.61
C SER A 85 -5.36 17.09 13.01
N THR A 86 -5.32 17.32 11.69
CA THR A 86 -6.32 18.08 10.95
C THR A 86 -7.51 17.18 10.62
N SER A 87 -7.24 15.97 10.11
CA SER A 87 -8.23 14.92 9.85
C SER A 87 -9.05 14.56 11.08
N ALA A 88 -8.41 14.48 12.27
CA ALA A 88 -9.09 14.17 13.53
C ALA A 88 -10.21 15.17 13.90
N LYS A 89 -10.18 16.38 13.37
CA LYS A 89 -11.14 17.45 13.71
C LYS A 89 -12.38 17.47 12.82
N TYR A 90 -12.37 16.71 11.71
CA TYR A 90 -13.39 16.81 10.69
C TYR A 90 -14.11 15.47 10.52
N PRO A 91 -15.35 15.34 11.01
CA PRO A 91 -16.16 14.12 10.84
C PRO A 91 -16.24 13.63 9.40
N ARG A 92 -16.31 14.56 8.42
CA ARG A 92 -16.31 14.24 6.99
C ARG A 92 -15.12 13.39 6.52
N ILE A 93 -13.98 13.45 7.22
CA ILE A 93 -12.81 12.61 6.91
C ILE A 93 -13.00 11.20 7.45
N THR A 94 -13.67 11.07 8.59
CA THR A 94 -14.10 9.77 9.13
C THR A 94 -15.09 9.10 8.17
N ASP A 95 -16.00 9.87 7.57
CA ASP A 95 -17.01 9.37 6.61
C ASP A 95 -16.38 8.75 5.35
N LEU A 96 -15.19 9.22 4.95
CA LEU A 96 -14.43 8.60 3.86
C LEU A 96 -13.99 7.16 4.18
N PHE A 97 -13.87 6.79 5.47
CA PHE A 97 -13.51 5.44 5.91
C PHE A 97 -14.72 4.53 6.15
N THR A 98 -15.95 5.05 6.15
CA THR A 98 -17.16 4.26 6.37
C THR A 98 -17.94 4.11 5.07
N GLU A 99 -18.48 5.19 4.54
CA GLU A 99 -19.40 5.16 3.40
C GLU A 99 -18.69 5.44 2.08
N GLY A 100 -17.62 6.26 2.11
CA GLY A 100 -16.89 6.65 0.92
C GLY A 100 -16.22 5.48 0.19
N SER A 101 -15.57 4.57 0.91
CA SER A 101 -14.80 3.48 0.29
C SER A 101 -15.65 2.36 -0.30
N HIS A 102 -16.76 2.01 0.35
CA HIS A 102 -17.59 0.86 -0.04
C HIS A 102 -18.63 1.18 -1.13
N HIS A 103 -18.90 2.46 -1.40
CA HIS A 103 -19.95 2.87 -2.35
C HIS A 103 -19.47 3.82 -3.46
N ARG A 104 -18.21 4.29 -3.45
CA ARG A 104 -17.75 5.36 -4.38
C ARG A 104 -16.46 5.07 -5.14
N ASN A 105 -16.12 3.79 -5.37
CA ASN A 105 -14.88 3.39 -6.06
C ASN A 105 -13.65 4.13 -5.50
N LEU A 106 -13.56 4.21 -4.17
CA LEU A 106 -12.59 5.08 -3.48
C LEU A 106 -11.66 4.28 -2.58
N SER A 107 -10.37 4.36 -2.86
CA SER A 107 -9.29 3.97 -1.95
C SER A 107 -8.89 5.16 -1.08
N VAL A 108 -8.76 4.94 0.24
CA VAL A 108 -8.18 5.95 1.14
C VAL A 108 -6.89 5.40 1.76
N VAL A 109 -5.80 6.16 1.65
CA VAL A 109 -4.51 5.89 2.29
C VAL A 109 -4.21 7.01 3.28
N VAL A 110 -3.94 6.67 4.53
CA VAL A 110 -3.56 7.64 5.56
C VAL A 110 -2.20 7.37 6.13
N LEU A 111 -1.41 8.42 6.33
CA LEU A 111 -0.11 8.35 6.97
C LEU A 111 -0.24 8.97 8.36
N ASN A 112 -0.26 8.12 9.38
CA ASN A 112 -0.43 8.54 10.77
C ASN A 112 0.90 8.39 11.53
N GLN A 113 1.20 9.33 12.42
CA GLN A 113 2.33 9.18 13.34
C GLN A 113 2.00 8.26 14.53
N ASN A 114 0.73 8.22 14.93
CA ASN A 114 0.23 7.45 16.06
C ASN A 114 -1.00 6.65 15.59
N LEU A 115 -1.03 5.35 15.86
CA LEU A 115 -2.14 4.47 15.50
C LEU A 115 -3.42 4.81 16.28
N TYR A 116 -3.27 5.22 17.55
CA TYR A 116 -4.35 5.50 18.49
C TYR A 116 -4.57 7.02 18.71
N PHE A 117 -4.25 7.86 17.72
CA PHE A 117 -4.39 9.32 17.84
C PHE A 117 -5.85 9.79 18.04
N SER A 118 -6.82 9.06 17.48
CA SER A 118 -8.24 9.35 17.63
C SER A 118 -8.89 8.42 18.66
N LYS A 119 -9.73 9.02 19.51
CA LYS A 119 -10.65 8.29 20.40
C LYS A 119 -11.70 7.51 19.61
N ASP A 120 -12.08 8.03 18.45
CA ASP A 120 -12.97 7.34 17.52
C ASP A 120 -12.19 6.20 16.82
N PRO A 121 -12.58 4.93 17.03
CA PRO A 121 -11.92 3.79 16.41
C PRO A 121 -12.32 3.55 14.96
N THR A 122 -13.25 4.33 14.39
CA THR A 122 -13.86 4.10 13.07
C THR A 122 -12.82 3.92 11.97
N GLN A 123 -11.82 4.80 11.88
CA GLN A 123 -10.74 4.65 10.90
C GLN A 123 -9.97 3.33 11.08
N ARG A 124 -9.69 2.92 12.32
CA ARG A 124 -8.96 1.66 12.59
C ARG A 124 -9.82 0.43 12.27
N ARG A 125 -11.11 0.48 12.62
CA ARG A 125 -12.04 -0.65 12.45
C ARG A 125 -12.40 -0.91 10.99
N ASN A 126 -12.48 0.14 10.18
CA ASN A 126 -12.80 0.02 8.75
C ASN A 126 -11.54 -0.04 7.86
N CYS A 127 -10.36 -0.24 8.45
CA CYS A 127 -9.12 -0.31 7.70
C CYS A 127 -8.88 -1.74 7.18
N HIS A 128 -8.86 -1.94 5.86
CA HIS A 128 -8.51 -3.24 5.27
C HIS A 128 -7.02 -3.59 5.31
N TYR A 129 -6.14 -2.59 5.34
CA TYR A 129 -4.68 -2.79 5.34
C TYR A 129 -4.00 -1.85 6.30
N LEU A 130 -3.23 -2.40 7.23
CA LEU A 130 -2.48 -1.62 8.21
C LEU A 130 -0.99 -1.92 8.06
N VAL A 131 -0.18 -0.90 7.79
CA VAL A 131 1.28 -0.99 7.67
C VAL A 131 1.90 -0.36 8.91
N LEU A 132 2.70 -1.14 9.64
CA LEU A 132 3.30 -0.75 10.91
C LEU A 132 4.82 -0.66 10.78
N PHE A 133 5.35 0.54 10.97
CA PHE A 133 6.78 0.78 11.12
C PHE A 133 7.19 0.76 12.59
N ASN A 134 8.48 0.51 12.83
CA ASN A 134 9.04 0.58 14.18
C ASN A 134 8.91 1.99 14.77
N ASN A 135 8.41 2.05 16.00
CA ASN A 135 8.49 3.23 16.85
C ASN A 135 9.30 2.89 18.11
N PRO A 136 10.60 3.23 18.18
CA PRO A 136 11.44 2.91 19.31
C PRO A 136 10.95 3.51 20.64
N VAL A 137 10.21 4.62 20.58
CA VAL A 137 9.74 5.36 21.78
C VAL A 137 8.47 4.75 22.37
N ASP A 138 7.58 4.21 21.53
CA ASP A 138 6.27 3.74 21.96
C ASP A 138 5.91 2.39 21.33
N LYS A 139 6.40 1.33 21.97
CA LYS A 139 6.04 -0.06 21.65
C LYS A 139 4.64 -0.44 22.18
N GLN A 140 4.05 0.36 23.07
CA GLN A 140 2.78 0.02 23.72
C GLN A 140 1.64 -0.07 22.70
N GLN A 141 1.67 0.76 21.64
CA GLN A 141 0.69 0.70 20.55
C GLN A 141 0.69 -0.68 19.87
N ILE A 142 1.88 -1.22 19.60
CA ILE A 142 2.06 -2.53 18.94
C ILE A 142 1.61 -3.66 19.88
N MET A 143 2.00 -3.60 21.16
CA MET A 143 1.56 -4.58 22.17
C MET A 143 0.05 -4.60 22.35
N THR A 144 -0.58 -3.42 22.36
CA THR A 144 -2.03 -3.29 22.49
C THR A 144 -2.74 -3.87 21.27
N LEU A 145 -2.25 -3.56 20.07
CA LEU A 145 -2.81 -4.11 18.84
C LEU A 145 -2.69 -5.64 18.79
N GLY A 146 -1.51 -6.18 19.14
CA GLY A 146 -1.27 -7.62 19.18
C GLY A 146 -2.23 -8.36 20.12
N ARG A 147 -2.50 -7.80 21.32
CA ARG A 147 -3.48 -8.37 22.25
C ARG A 147 -4.91 -8.32 21.73
N GLN A 148 -5.28 -7.26 21.01
CA GLN A 148 -6.61 -7.10 20.43
C GLN A 148 -6.85 -8.05 19.25
N MET A 149 -5.84 -8.20 18.37
CA MET A 149 -5.95 -9.05 17.18
C MET A 149 -5.75 -10.52 17.47
N TYR A 150 -4.87 -10.85 18.43
CA TYR A 150 -4.50 -12.21 18.78
C TYR A 150 -4.65 -12.45 20.28
N PRO A 151 -5.89 -12.46 20.82
CA PRO A 151 -6.13 -12.73 22.24
C PRO A 151 -5.48 -14.05 22.68
N GLY A 152 -4.67 -14.00 23.74
CA GLY A 152 -3.89 -15.15 24.23
C GLY A 152 -2.64 -15.51 23.39
N LYS A 153 -2.48 -14.93 22.19
CA LYS A 153 -1.35 -15.15 21.27
C LYS A 153 -0.59 -13.86 20.93
N GLY A 154 -0.65 -12.85 21.81
CA GLY A 154 0.06 -11.57 21.62
C GLY A 154 1.58 -11.69 21.33
N PRO A 155 2.32 -12.61 21.97
CA PRO A 155 3.74 -12.83 21.67
C PRO A 155 4.03 -13.20 20.21
N TYR A 156 3.18 -14.01 19.58
CA TYR A 156 3.32 -14.38 18.16
C TYR A 156 3.26 -13.15 17.23
N PHE A 157 2.34 -12.23 17.52
CA PHE A 157 2.25 -10.97 16.78
C PHE A 157 3.50 -10.10 16.96
N LEU A 158 3.99 -10.01 18.20
CA LEU A 158 5.18 -9.21 18.52
C LEU A 158 6.43 -9.76 17.84
N GLU A 159 6.62 -11.08 17.84
CA GLU A 159 7.72 -11.75 17.15
C GLU A 159 7.70 -11.41 15.65
N LYS A 160 6.55 -11.57 14.98
CA LYS A 160 6.41 -11.21 13.55
C LYS A 160 6.71 -9.74 13.28
N PHE A 161 6.32 -8.85 14.19
CA PHE A 161 6.62 -7.43 14.08
C PHE A 161 8.12 -7.15 14.24
N GLU A 162 8.76 -7.73 15.25
CA GLU A 162 10.20 -7.53 15.52
C GLU A 162 11.06 -8.11 14.40
N GLU A 163 10.73 -9.30 13.88
CA GLU A 163 11.36 -9.87 12.68
C GLU A 163 11.27 -8.90 11.49
N SER A 164 10.07 -8.38 11.22
CA SER A 164 9.80 -7.52 10.06
C SER A 164 10.43 -6.13 10.19
N THR A 165 10.71 -5.68 11.42
CA THR A 165 11.23 -4.34 11.71
C THR A 165 12.67 -4.35 12.24
N SER A 166 13.35 -5.49 12.14
CA SER A 166 14.75 -5.67 12.56
C SER A 166 15.75 -4.80 11.78
N GLN A 167 15.38 -4.38 10.56
CA GLN A 167 16.19 -3.51 9.70
C GLN A 167 15.60 -2.10 9.59
N PRO A 168 16.42 -1.06 9.32
CA PRO A 168 15.94 0.28 9.04
C PRO A 168 14.85 0.28 7.94
N PHE A 169 13.79 1.04 8.16
CA PHE A 169 12.62 1.12 7.27
C PHE A 169 11.86 -0.20 7.07
N GLY A 170 12.14 -1.21 7.89
CA GLY A 170 11.35 -2.43 7.96
C GLY A 170 9.93 -2.16 8.46
N TYR A 171 8.96 -2.91 7.94
CA TYR A 171 7.56 -2.80 8.33
C TYR A 171 6.85 -4.15 8.31
N LEU A 172 5.79 -4.24 9.11
CA LEU A 172 4.81 -5.32 9.07
C LEU A 172 3.52 -4.81 8.40
N LEU A 173 3.10 -5.45 7.32
CA LEU A 173 1.80 -5.24 6.68
C LEU A 173 0.79 -6.24 7.23
N LEU A 174 -0.37 -5.73 7.61
CA LEU A 174 -1.49 -6.49 8.12
C LEU A 174 -2.63 -6.45 7.09
N ASP A 175 -3.10 -7.62 6.65
CA ASP A 175 -4.33 -7.77 5.89
C ASP A 175 -5.50 -8.00 6.88
N LEU A 176 -6.33 -6.98 7.00
CA LEU A 176 -7.44 -6.88 7.94
C LEU A 176 -8.80 -7.13 7.28
N LYS A 177 -8.83 -7.59 6.01
CA LYS A 177 -10.11 -7.91 5.37
C LYS A 177 -10.83 -9.02 6.14
N PRO A 178 -12.17 -9.00 6.22
CA PRO A 178 -12.94 -10.07 6.85
C PRO A 178 -12.70 -11.44 6.22
N THR A 179 -12.41 -11.47 4.91
CA THR A 179 -12.19 -12.68 4.11
C THR A 179 -10.81 -13.29 4.25
N THR A 180 -9.84 -12.60 4.87
CA THR A 180 -8.47 -13.09 5.04
C THR A 180 -8.36 -14.05 6.24
N PRO A 181 -7.88 -15.29 6.08
CA PRO A 181 -7.65 -16.21 7.21
C PRO A 181 -6.64 -15.65 8.21
N GLU A 182 -6.81 -15.92 9.52
CA GLU A 182 -5.92 -15.45 10.60
C GLU A 182 -4.43 -15.72 10.31
N SER A 183 -4.11 -16.92 9.82
CA SER A 183 -2.72 -17.33 9.49
C SER A 183 -2.08 -16.50 8.37
N ASN A 184 -2.89 -15.83 7.56
CA ASN A 184 -2.47 -15.14 6.33
C ASN A 184 -2.65 -13.62 6.48
N ARG A 185 -2.67 -13.09 7.70
CA ARG A 185 -2.83 -11.65 7.94
C ARG A 185 -1.52 -10.89 8.05
N LEU A 186 -0.40 -11.53 8.40
CA LEU A 186 0.84 -10.85 8.79
C LEU A 186 1.93 -11.03 7.72
N PHE A 187 2.36 -9.94 7.10
CA PHE A 187 3.37 -9.95 6.02
C PHE A 187 4.50 -8.96 6.29
N GLY A 188 5.71 -9.46 6.50
CA GLY A 188 6.91 -8.62 6.67
C GLY A 188 7.49 -8.18 5.33
N ASN A 189 7.75 -6.88 5.15
CA ASN A 189 8.53 -6.32 4.04
C ASN A 189 8.14 -6.80 2.62
N VAL A 190 6.85 -7.06 2.39
CA VAL A 190 6.35 -7.71 1.17
C VAL A 190 6.69 -6.94 -0.11
N LEU A 191 6.66 -5.60 -0.09
CA LEU A 191 7.03 -4.80 -1.26
C LEU A 191 8.50 -4.95 -1.62
N GLN A 192 9.41 -4.93 -0.62
CA GLN A 192 10.84 -5.11 -0.89
C GLN A 192 11.13 -6.49 -1.46
N GLN A 193 10.46 -7.53 -0.95
CA GLN A 193 10.60 -8.89 -1.46
C GLN A 193 10.11 -9.00 -2.91
N GLN A 194 8.99 -8.37 -3.25
CA GLN A 194 8.46 -8.37 -4.62
C GLN A 194 9.35 -7.58 -5.59
N LEU A 195 9.93 -6.47 -5.13
CA LEU A 195 10.89 -5.69 -5.91
C LEU A 195 12.17 -6.48 -6.19
N ALA A 196 12.71 -7.20 -5.20
CA ALA A 196 13.88 -8.07 -5.37
C ALA A 196 13.62 -9.16 -6.42
N LYS A 197 12.48 -9.86 -6.32
CA LYS A 197 12.09 -10.89 -7.29
C LYS A 197 11.94 -10.37 -8.71
N THR A 198 11.49 -9.12 -8.89
CA THR A 198 11.35 -8.53 -10.24
C THR A 198 12.71 -8.24 -10.87
N ASN A 199 13.73 -7.93 -10.06
CA ASN A 199 15.08 -7.62 -10.54
C ASN A 199 15.91 -8.86 -10.87
N GLU A 200 15.61 -10.02 -10.28
CA GLU A 200 16.29 -11.29 -10.58
C GLU A 200 15.86 -11.92 -11.92
N VAL A 201 14.71 -11.50 -12.48
CA VAL A 201 14.14 -12.05 -13.74
C VAL A 201 14.61 -11.28 -14.98
N ILE A 202 15.79 -10.64 -14.95
CA ILE A 202 16.46 -10.14 -16.16
C ILE A 202 17.59 -11.12 -16.50
N PRO A 203 17.38 -12.17 -17.34
CA PRO A 203 18.49 -12.96 -17.83
C PRO A 203 19.28 -12.12 -18.82
N THR A 204 20.57 -11.96 -18.50
CA THR A 204 21.60 -11.60 -19.47
C THR A 204 21.58 -12.60 -20.63
N THR A 205 21.08 -12.19 -21.79
CA THR A 205 21.46 -12.79 -23.07
C THR A 205 22.07 -11.72 -23.96
N ASN A 206 23.28 -11.26 -23.60
CA ASN A 206 24.23 -10.76 -24.58
C ASN A 206 25.16 -11.92 -24.94
N ASN A 207 24.72 -12.76 -25.88
CA ASN A 207 25.62 -13.55 -26.70
C ASN A 207 25.35 -13.18 -28.15
N ILE A 208 25.98 -12.07 -28.59
CA ILE A 208 26.23 -11.84 -30.00
C ILE A 208 27.26 -12.88 -30.41
N LYS A 209 26.80 -13.98 -31.01
CA LYS A 209 27.61 -14.73 -31.96
C LYS A 209 27.10 -14.38 -33.34
N THR A 210 27.86 -13.53 -34.02
CA THR A 210 27.85 -13.40 -35.47
C THR A 210 28.11 -14.76 -36.08
N ASP A 211 27.24 -15.24 -36.97
CA ASP A 211 27.63 -15.97 -38.17
C ASP A 211 26.50 -15.94 -39.21
N GLN A 212 26.91 -15.73 -40.47
CA GLN A 212 26.09 -15.58 -41.66
C GLN A 212 25.74 -16.98 -42.24
N HIS A 213 24.48 -17.21 -42.65
CA HIS A 213 24.09 -17.65 -44.01
C HIS A 213 22.69 -18.28 -44.12
N SER A 214 21.98 -17.84 -45.18
CA SER A 214 21.03 -18.54 -46.07
C SER A 214 19.71 -19.14 -45.56
N ALA A 215 18.67 -18.82 -46.33
CA ALA A 215 17.25 -19.17 -46.18
C ALA A 215 16.89 -20.62 -46.59
N VAL A 216 15.83 -21.19 -45.97
CA VAL A 216 14.67 -21.94 -46.56
C VAL A 216 13.62 -22.12 -45.42
N PRO A 217 12.28 -22.05 -45.66
CA PRO A 217 11.27 -22.19 -44.61
C PRO A 217 10.82 -23.65 -44.42
N TYR A 218 10.64 -24.09 -43.17
CA TYR A 218 9.90 -25.31 -42.85
C TYR A 218 9.07 -25.12 -41.57
N SER A 219 7.83 -25.59 -41.67
CA SER A 219 6.82 -25.79 -40.63
C SER A 219 7.32 -26.63 -39.45
N TYR A 220 6.78 -26.42 -38.24
CA TYR A 220 6.09 -27.42 -37.40
C TYR A 220 5.81 -26.84 -36.00
N GLU A 221 4.55 -27.02 -35.56
CA GLU A 221 4.02 -27.19 -34.20
C GLU A 221 4.73 -26.53 -33.00
N ASP A 222 4.04 -25.59 -32.35
CA ASP A 222 4.36 -25.16 -30.98
C ASP A 222 3.30 -25.65 -29.98
N ASN A 223 3.67 -26.70 -29.26
CA ASN A 223 3.11 -27.08 -27.96
C ASN A 223 3.40 -25.95 -26.96
N THR A 224 2.42 -25.08 -26.70
CA THR A 224 2.47 -24.17 -25.56
C THR A 224 1.74 -24.81 -24.38
N SER A 225 2.50 -25.52 -23.55
CA SER A 225 2.10 -25.75 -22.16
C SER A 225 2.16 -24.40 -21.43
N GLU A 226 1.00 -23.78 -21.23
CA GLU A 226 0.85 -22.68 -20.27
C GLU A 226 1.25 -23.19 -18.88
N GLN A 227 2.49 -22.91 -18.47
CA GLN A 227 2.84 -22.93 -17.05
C GLN A 227 2.22 -21.70 -16.39
N THR A 228 1.00 -21.87 -15.89
CA THR A 228 0.40 -20.97 -14.92
C THR A 228 1.23 -20.99 -13.65
N TYR A 229 2.02 -19.95 -13.42
CA TYR A 229 2.70 -19.74 -12.15
C TYR A 229 1.69 -19.15 -11.15
N GLU A 230 1.38 -19.92 -10.10
CA GLU A 230 0.58 -19.45 -8.96
C GLU A 230 1.27 -18.24 -8.32
N ILE A 231 0.56 -17.11 -8.28
CA ILE A 231 0.98 -15.92 -7.54
C ILE A 231 0.86 -16.26 -6.05
N ILE A 232 2.00 -16.49 -5.38
CA ILE A 232 2.11 -16.93 -3.97
C ILE A 232 1.56 -15.90 -2.94
N CYS A 233 1.04 -14.75 -3.38
CA CYS A 233 0.29 -13.82 -2.54
C CYS A 233 -0.82 -13.14 -3.34
N PRO A 234 -2.05 -13.04 -2.80
CA PRO A 234 -3.11 -12.32 -3.48
C PRO A 234 -2.68 -10.85 -3.68
N PRO A 235 -3.05 -10.21 -4.80
CA PRO A 235 -2.86 -8.78 -4.96
C PRO A 235 -3.44 -8.03 -3.74
N VAL A 236 -2.82 -6.90 -3.39
CA VAL A 236 -3.37 -6.02 -2.36
C VAL A 236 -4.62 -5.40 -2.95
N THR A 237 -5.76 -6.04 -2.71
CA THR A 237 -7.07 -5.57 -3.16
C THR A 237 -7.49 -4.38 -2.30
N ILE A 238 -7.06 -3.17 -2.66
CA ILE A 238 -7.30 -1.94 -1.88
C ILE A 238 -8.79 -1.51 -1.95
N VAL A 239 -9.59 -2.05 -2.88
CA VAL A 239 -11.03 -1.76 -3.00
C VAL A 239 -11.82 -3.05 -3.23
N GLU A 240 -12.89 -3.24 -2.47
CA GLU A 240 -14.13 -3.88 -2.97
C GLU A 240 -15.10 -2.75 -3.31
#